data_AF-A0A4Z1F9N8-F1
#
_entry.id   AF-A0A4Z1F9N8-F1
#
_cell.length_a   1.000
_cell.length_b   1.000
_cell.length_c   1.000
_cell.angle_alpha   90.00
_cell.angle_beta   90.00
_cell.angle_gamma   90.00
#
_symmetry.space_group_name_H-M   'P 1'
#
loop_
_entity.id
_entity.type
_entity.pdbx_description
1 polymer ?
#
loop_
_entity_poly.entity_id
_entity_poly.type
_entity_poly.pdbx_seq_one_letter_code
_entity_poly.pdbx_strand_id
1 'polypeptide(L)'
;MYVFGYGGDEDKTMKMREAGHWNNQANELEARGDFVGVESLFLRSLARKIELTGEDSLQTAFSRNALGELYLKMNGRIEDAQKMLEDADRVRSGVFLSFVIDEFDAACACDNLGQLWEIKGDVVKAREVRGRNPKSMICSNFNLSVFTLSTENQNQVNRL
;
A
#
# COMPACT_ATOMS: atom_id res chain seq x y z
N MET A 1 28.07 -36.01 4.74
CA MET A 1 26.92 -35.75 5.62
C MET A 1 26.68 -34.25 5.60
N TYR A 2 25.74 -33.76 4.78
CA TYR A 2 25.42 -32.33 4.70
C TYR A 2 24.58 -31.97 5.93
N VAL A 3 25.11 -31.08 6.77
CA VAL A 3 24.36 -30.50 7.89
C VAL A 3 23.55 -29.34 7.32
N PHE A 4 22.24 -29.52 7.16
CA PHE A 4 21.34 -28.41 6.86
C PHE A 4 21.28 -27.49 8.09
N GLY A 5 21.82 -26.28 7.97
CA GLY A 5 21.72 -25.27 9.01
C GLY A 5 20.32 -24.67 9.05
N TYR A 6 19.47 -25.17 9.95
CA TYR A 6 18.10 -24.67 10.16
C TYR A 6 18.02 -23.28 10.84
N GLY A 7 19.15 -22.71 11.28
CA GLY A 7 19.17 -21.45 12.04
C GLY A 7 18.93 -20.17 11.22
N GLY A 8 19.13 -20.19 9.90
CA GLY A 8 18.96 -19.00 9.06
C GLY A 8 17.49 -18.60 8.84
N ASP A 9 16.61 -19.58 8.72
CA ASP A 9 15.19 -19.34 8.46
C ASP A 9 14.43 -18.89 9.73
N GLU A 10 14.84 -19.35 10.91
CA GLU A 10 14.25 -18.90 12.18
C GLU A 10 14.59 -17.44 12.47
N ASP A 11 15.86 -17.03 12.30
CA ASP A 11 16.28 -15.63 12.43
C ASP A 11 15.56 -14.72 11.42
N LYS A 12 15.49 -15.15 10.16
CA LYS A 12 14.74 -14.44 9.12
C LYS A 12 13.25 -14.30 9.47
N THR A 13 12.63 -15.36 9.98
CA THR A 13 11.22 -15.34 10.39
C THR A 13 10.99 -14.39 11.57
N MET A 14 11.88 -14.39 12.56
CA MET A 14 11.80 -13.50 13.71
C MET A 14 11.97 -12.03 13.29
N LYS A 15 12.94 -11.75 12.43
CA LYS A 15 13.16 -10.41 11.87
C LYS A 15 11.99 -9.92 11.02
N MET A 16 11.32 -10.82 10.30
CA MET A 16 10.11 -10.50 9.53
C MET A 16 8.93 -10.19 10.47
N ARG A 17 8.76 -10.96 11.54
CA ARG A 17 7.75 -10.68 12.58
C ARG A 17 7.99 -9.34 13.26
N GLU A 18 9.24 -8.98 13.53
CA GLU A 18 9.60 -7.66 14.09
C GLU A 18 9.16 -6.52 13.15
N ALA A 19 9.39 -6.67 11.83
CA ALA A 19 8.92 -5.70 10.85
C ALA A 19 7.38 -5.60 10.82
N GLY A 20 6.68 -6.74 10.91
CA GLY A 20 5.22 -6.76 11.05
C GLY A 20 4.72 -6.08 12.34
N HIS A 21 5.45 -6.23 13.44
CA HIS A 21 5.12 -5.58 14.71
C HIS A 21 5.21 -4.05 14.62
N TRP A 22 6.25 -3.51 13.97
CA TRP A 22 6.34 -2.06 13.74
C TRP A 22 5.19 -1.53 12.88
N ASN A 23 4.71 -2.28 11.89
CA ASN A 23 3.53 -1.87 11.11
C ASN A 23 2.28 -1.76 12.01
N ASN A 24 2.07 -2.70 12.91
CA ASN A 24 0.92 -2.67 13.82
C ASN A 24 1.02 -1.49 14.80
N GLN A 25 2.21 -1.23 15.35
CA GLN A 25 2.47 -0.07 16.20
C GLN A 25 2.27 1.26 15.45
N ALA A 26 2.67 1.32 14.18
CA ALA A 26 2.45 2.49 13.34
C ALA A 26 0.95 2.77 13.17
N ASN A 27 0.13 1.74 12.93
CA ASN A 27 -1.33 1.91 12.86
C ASN A 27 -1.93 2.44 14.18
N GLU A 28 -1.41 2.02 15.33
CA GLU A 28 -1.82 2.55 16.63
C GLU A 28 -1.42 4.03 16.83
N LEU A 29 -0.27 4.45 16.32
CA LEU A 29 0.18 5.85 16.34
C LEU A 29 -0.63 6.72 15.38
N GLU A 30 -0.97 6.18 14.20
CA GLU A 30 -1.81 6.86 13.22
C GLU A 30 -3.19 7.19 13.79
N ALA A 31 -3.79 6.24 14.53
CA ALA A 31 -5.05 6.46 15.25
C ALA A 31 -4.97 7.60 16.30
N ARG A 32 -3.76 7.98 16.72
CA ARG A 32 -3.49 9.09 17.64
C ARG A 32 -3.02 10.36 16.93
N GLY A 33 -2.88 10.34 15.61
CA GLY A 33 -2.43 11.46 14.78
C GLY A 33 -0.92 11.71 14.79
N ASP A 34 -0.10 10.80 15.33
CA ASP A 34 1.36 10.94 15.35
C ASP A 34 2.00 10.46 14.04
N PHE A 35 1.83 11.25 12.97
CA PHE A 35 2.32 10.89 11.65
C PHE A 35 3.85 10.76 11.56
N VAL A 36 4.61 11.48 12.41
CA VAL A 36 6.07 11.39 12.46
C VAL A 36 6.50 10.04 13.07
N GLY A 37 5.83 9.61 14.14
CA GLY A 37 6.03 8.28 14.71
C GLY A 37 5.68 7.16 13.74
N VAL A 38 4.58 7.32 12.99
CA VAL A 38 4.17 6.37 11.94
C VAL A 38 5.25 6.26 10.86
N GLU A 39 5.73 7.39 10.33
CA GLU A 39 6.77 7.44 9.30
C GLU A 39 8.04 6.71 9.76
N SER A 40 8.50 6.98 10.99
CA SER A 40 9.68 6.33 11.54
C SER A 40 9.54 4.80 11.63
N LEU A 41 8.39 4.30 12.04
CA LEU A 41 8.16 2.85 12.18
C LEU A 41 8.02 2.16 10.81
N PHE A 42 7.30 2.79 9.88
CA PHE A 42 7.17 2.25 8.53
C PHE A 42 8.50 2.25 7.77
N LEU A 43 9.34 3.28 7.90
CA LEU A 43 10.67 3.28 7.30
C LEU A 43 11.56 2.18 7.89
N ARG A 44 11.49 1.93 9.20
CA ARG A 44 12.22 0.85 9.86
C ARG A 44 11.76 -0.53 9.37
N SER A 45 10.45 -0.72 9.23
CA SER A 45 9.86 -1.93 8.67
C SER A 45 10.27 -2.15 7.21
N LEU A 46 10.21 -1.10 6.39
CA LEU A 46 10.62 -1.14 5.00
C LEU A 46 12.09 -1.55 4.86
N ALA A 47 12.99 -0.90 5.61
CA ALA A 47 14.42 -1.23 5.58
C ALA A 47 14.67 -2.70 5.93
N ARG A 48 13.98 -3.22 6.94
CA ARG A 48 14.11 -4.63 7.32
C ARG A 48 13.57 -5.58 6.24
N LYS A 49 12.44 -5.26 5.61
CA LYS A 49 11.88 -6.10 4.54
C LYS A 49 12.77 -6.08 3.30
N ILE A 50 13.37 -4.95 2.95
CA ILE A 50 14.38 -4.86 1.90
C ILE A 50 15.58 -5.76 2.21
N GLU A 51 16.10 -5.71 3.44
CA GLU A 51 17.21 -6.58 3.88
C GLU A 51 16.88 -8.08 3.73
N LEU A 52 15.66 -8.48 4.12
CA LEU A 52 15.28 -9.90 4.17
C LEU A 52 14.81 -10.49 2.84
N THR A 53 14.11 -9.69 2.02
CA THR A 53 13.40 -10.18 0.82
C THR A 53 13.74 -9.41 -0.45
N GLY A 54 14.48 -8.31 -0.36
CA GLY A 54 14.91 -7.52 -1.50
C GLY A 54 13.91 -6.42 -1.91
N GLU A 55 14.40 -5.51 -2.75
CA GLU A 55 13.70 -4.30 -3.18
C GLU A 55 12.42 -4.58 -3.98
N ASP A 56 12.43 -5.59 -4.84
CA ASP A 56 11.30 -5.93 -5.72
C ASP A 56 10.41 -7.05 -5.16
N SER A 57 10.40 -7.23 -3.84
CA SER A 57 9.55 -8.21 -3.18
C SER A 57 8.18 -7.65 -2.82
N LEU A 58 7.15 -8.51 -2.78
CA LEU A 58 5.80 -8.13 -2.36
C LEU A 58 5.77 -7.49 -0.96
N GLN A 59 6.58 -8.01 -0.02
CA GLN A 59 6.65 -7.48 1.35
C GLN A 59 7.17 -6.04 1.39
N THR A 60 8.18 -5.74 0.57
CA THR A 60 8.68 -4.38 0.38
C THR A 60 7.61 -3.50 -0.28
N ALA A 61 6.93 -4.00 -1.31
CA ALA A 61 5.88 -3.26 -2.01
C ALA A 61 4.69 -2.91 -1.11
N PHE A 62 4.24 -3.81 -0.23
CA PHE A 62 3.19 -3.51 0.77
C PHE A 62 3.61 -2.36 1.69
N SER A 63 4.87 -2.35 2.13
CA SER A 63 5.38 -1.33 3.06
C SER A 63 5.54 0.02 2.37
N ARG A 64 5.94 0.03 1.10
CA ARG A 64 5.93 1.23 0.27
C ARG A 64 4.52 1.77 0.06
N ASN A 65 3.53 0.91 -0.21
CA ASN A 65 2.15 1.36 -0.36
C ASN A 65 1.63 2.07 0.92
N ALA A 66 1.95 1.51 2.09
CA ALA A 66 1.59 2.11 3.38
C ALA A 66 2.27 3.47 3.63
N LEU A 67 3.55 3.61 3.28
CA LEU A 67 4.25 4.90 3.33
C LEU A 67 3.66 5.91 2.35
N GLY A 68 3.31 5.46 1.15
CA GLY A 68 2.66 6.29 0.14
C GLY A 68 1.32 6.85 0.65
N GLU A 69 0.50 6.00 1.26
CA GLU A 69 -0.75 6.40 1.89
C GLU A 69 -0.53 7.41 3.03
N LEU A 70 0.44 7.17 3.91
CA LEU A 70 0.80 8.09 4.98
C LEU A 70 1.18 9.47 4.41
N TYR A 71 2.01 9.51 3.36
CA TYR A 71 2.45 10.76 2.76
C TYR A 71 1.33 11.53 2.04
N LEU A 72 0.29 10.84 1.53
CA LEU A 72 -0.91 11.53 1.05
C LEU A 72 -1.66 12.27 2.17
N LYS A 73 -1.59 11.77 3.41
CA LYS A 73 -2.21 12.41 4.59
C LYS A 73 -1.36 13.56 5.15
N MET A 74 -0.07 13.63 4.80
CA MET A 74 0.86 14.64 5.29
C MET A 74 0.96 15.83 4.32
N ASN A 75 0.87 17.05 4.86
CA ASN A 75 0.94 18.25 4.04
C ASN A 75 2.32 18.41 3.37
N GLY A 76 2.34 18.62 2.05
CA GLY A 76 3.57 18.89 1.29
C GLY A 76 4.47 17.68 1.00
N ARG A 77 3.97 16.44 1.14
CA ARG A 77 4.72 15.20 0.89
C ARG A 77 4.25 14.44 -0.36
N ILE A 78 3.64 15.13 -1.32
CA ILE A 78 3.00 14.51 -2.50
C ILE A 78 4.02 13.81 -3.42
N GLU A 79 5.23 14.37 -3.55
CA GLU A 79 6.31 13.77 -4.34
C GLU A 79 6.83 12.47 -3.71
N ASP A 80 6.94 12.44 -2.37
CA ASP A 80 7.32 11.23 -1.65
C ASP A 80 6.22 10.16 -1.75
N ALA A 81 4.95 10.58 -1.65
CA ALA A 81 3.80 9.70 -1.87
C ALA A 81 3.85 9.08 -3.26
N GLN A 82 4.08 9.89 -4.30
CA GLN A 82 4.21 9.41 -5.67
C GLN A 82 5.30 8.35 -5.80
N LYS A 83 6.50 8.64 -5.32
CA LYS A 83 7.62 7.70 -5.41
C LYS A 83 7.28 6.36 -4.75
N MET A 84 6.72 6.39 -3.54
CA MET A 84 6.39 5.18 -2.81
C MET A 84 5.28 4.37 -3.49
N LEU A 85 4.22 5.03 -3.96
CA LEU A 85 3.10 4.35 -4.61
C LEU A 85 3.48 3.79 -5.97
N GLU A 86 4.25 4.51 -6.77
CA GLU A 86 4.73 4.02 -8.09
C GLU A 86 5.73 2.86 -7.94
N ASP A 87 6.66 2.93 -6.97
CA ASP A 87 7.56 1.81 -6.68
C ASP A 87 6.80 0.57 -6.17
N ALA A 88 5.75 0.75 -5.38
CA ALA A 88 4.88 -0.35 -4.95
C ALA A 88 4.13 -0.97 -6.14
N ASP A 89 3.55 -0.14 -7.01
CA ASP A 89 2.78 -0.57 -8.17
C ASP A 89 3.64 -1.31 -9.20
N ARG A 90 4.90 -0.89 -9.39
CA ARG A 90 5.87 -1.59 -10.26
C ARG A 90 6.01 -3.06 -9.90
N VAL A 91 6.01 -3.37 -8.61
CA VAL A 91 6.13 -4.75 -8.12
C VAL A 91 4.78 -5.48 -8.17
N ARG A 92 3.66 -4.78 -7.93
CA ARG A 92 2.33 -5.39 -7.70
C ARG A 92 1.49 -5.59 -8.96
N SER A 93 1.74 -4.81 -10.02
CA SER A 93 0.92 -4.79 -11.25
C SER A 93 1.13 -5.97 -12.21
N GLY A 94 1.98 -6.94 -11.86
CA GLY A 94 2.20 -8.13 -12.67
C GLY A 94 1.01 -9.10 -12.66
N VAL A 95 0.58 -9.56 -13.86
CA VAL A 95 -0.60 -10.44 -14.04
C VAL A 95 -0.57 -11.71 -13.17
N PHE A 96 0.62 -12.28 -12.97
CA PHE A 96 0.81 -13.49 -12.15
C PHE A 96 0.54 -13.27 -10.66
N LEU A 97 0.64 -12.03 -10.18
CA LEU A 97 0.48 -11.71 -8.76
C LEU A 97 -0.99 -11.58 -8.35
N SER A 98 -1.93 -11.56 -9.30
CA SER A 98 -3.37 -11.56 -9.00
C SER A 98 -3.85 -12.81 -8.25
N PHE A 99 -3.10 -13.92 -8.30
CA PHE A 99 -3.36 -15.12 -7.51
C PHE A 99 -2.79 -15.08 -6.09
N VAL A 100 -1.95 -14.09 -5.78
CA VAL A 100 -1.19 -13.99 -4.52
C VAL A 100 -1.58 -12.76 -3.72
N ILE A 101 -1.92 -11.66 -4.40
CA ILE A 101 -2.36 -10.41 -3.79
C ILE A 101 -3.88 -10.47 -3.62
N ASP A 102 -4.33 -10.17 -2.40
CA ASP A 102 -5.77 -10.08 -2.11
C ASP A 102 -6.44 -8.94 -2.91
N GLU A 103 -7.68 -9.17 -3.36
CA GLU A 103 -8.43 -8.22 -4.18
C GLU A 103 -8.66 -6.87 -3.49
N PHE A 104 -8.77 -6.87 -2.15
CA PHE A 104 -8.89 -5.65 -1.35
C PHE A 104 -7.58 -4.86 -1.37
N ASP A 105 -6.45 -5.53 -1.14
CA ASP A 105 -5.13 -4.90 -1.17
C ASP A 105 -4.80 -4.30 -2.56
N ALA A 106 -5.22 -4.96 -3.64
CA ALA A 106 -5.09 -4.44 -4.99
C ALA A 106 -5.95 -3.19 -5.21
N ALA A 107 -7.18 -3.19 -4.68
CA ALA A 107 -8.09 -2.05 -4.76
C ALA A 107 -7.56 -0.83 -3.97
N CYS A 108 -7.03 -1.05 -2.75
CA CYS A 108 -6.39 0.00 -1.94
C CYS A 108 -5.24 0.68 -2.67
N ALA A 109 -4.35 -0.10 -3.29
CA ALA A 109 -3.22 0.45 -4.04
C ALA A 109 -3.67 1.30 -5.24
N CYS A 110 -4.69 0.84 -5.97
CA CYS A 110 -5.27 1.61 -7.08
C CYS A 110 -5.94 2.90 -6.59
N ASP A 111 -6.63 2.86 -5.45
CA ASP A 111 -7.27 4.05 -4.91
C ASP A 111 -6.25 5.09 -4.40
N ASN A 112 -5.18 4.65 -3.71
CA ASN A 112 -4.11 5.54 -3.27
C ASN A 112 -3.43 6.26 -4.45
N LEU A 113 -3.12 5.52 -5.52
CA LEU A 113 -2.62 6.15 -6.75
C LEU A 113 -3.66 7.07 -7.40
N GLY A 114 -4.94 6.71 -7.37
CA GLY A 114 -6.02 7.57 -7.84
C GLY A 114 -6.07 8.90 -7.11
N GLN A 115 -6.00 8.87 -5.77
CA GLN A 115 -5.97 10.05 -4.91
C GLN A 115 -4.73 10.93 -5.19
N LEU A 116 -3.57 10.30 -5.37
CA LEU A 116 -2.35 11.01 -5.76
C LEU A 116 -2.57 11.84 -7.04
N TRP A 117 -3.13 11.22 -8.08
CA TRP A 117 -3.36 11.90 -9.35
C TRP A 117 -4.45 12.99 -9.25
N GLU A 118 -5.47 12.80 -8.41
CA GLU A 118 -6.46 13.83 -8.10
C GLU A 118 -5.84 15.06 -7.43
N ILE A 119 -4.98 14.85 -6.43
CA ILE A 119 -4.27 15.95 -5.75
C ILE A 119 -3.37 16.71 -6.74
N LYS A 120 -2.78 16.01 -7.70
CA LYS A 120 -1.97 16.61 -8.78
C LYS A 120 -2.80 17.23 -9.91
N GLY A 121 -4.13 17.10 -9.88
CA GLY A 121 -5.05 17.63 -10.89
C GLY A 121 -5.19 16.79 -12.17
N ASP A 122 -4.59 15.60 -12.23
CA ASP A 122 -4.70 14.69 -13.38
C ASP A 122 -5.85 13.68 -13.17
N VAL A 123 -7.07 14.17 -13.36
CA VAL A 123 -8.29 13.37 -13.21
C VAL A 123 -8.41 12.23 -14.22
N VAL A 124 -7.75 12.35 -15.38
CA VAL A 124 -7.76 11.30 -16.42
C VAL A 124 -6.93 10.12 -15.94
N LYS A 125 -5.72 10.37 -15.46
CA LYS A 125 -4.84 9.33 -14.92
C LYS A 125 -5.39 8.72 -13.64
N ALA A 126 -6.03 9.52 -12.78
CA ALA A 126 -6.73 9.01 -11.60
C ALA A 126 -7.82 7.97 -11.98
N ARG A 127 -8.63 8.28 -13.00
CA ARG A 127 -9.66 7.36 -13.51
C ARG A 127 -9.05 6.11 -14.12
N GLU A 128 -8.02 6.25 -14.94
CA GLU A 128 -7.33 5.12 -15.57
C GLU A 128 -6.81 4.14 -14.53
N VAL A 129 -6.13 4.64 -13.51
CA VAL A 129 -5.54 3.81 -12.46
C VAL A 129 -6.61 3.07 -11.66
N ARG A 130 -7.68 3.75 -11.23
CA ARG A 130 -8.79 3.09 -10.51
C ARG A 130 -9.56 2.09 -11.39
N GLY A 131 -9.59 2.31 -12.70
CA GLY A 131 -10.21 1.43 -13.68
C GLY A 131 -9.46 0.13 -13.95
N ARG A 132 -8.23 -0.05 -13.43
CA ARG A 132 -7.43 -1.28 -13.61
C ARG A 132 -8.05 -2.51 -12.96
N ASN A 133 -8.85 -2.33 -11.90
CA ASN A 133 -9.57 -3.42 -11.23
C ASN A 133 -11.07 -3.10 -11.10
N PRO A 134 -11.85 -3.17 -12.20
CA PRO A 134 -13.24 -2.70 -12.21
C PRO A 134 -14.18 -3.55 -11.34
N LYS A 135 -13.77 -4.75 -10.93
CA LYS A 135 -14.55 -5.66 -10.09
C LYS A 135 -14.33 -5.43 -8.59
N SER A 136 -13.23 -4.79 -8.21
CA SER A 136 -12.89 -4.46 -6.83
C SER A 136 -12.31 -3.04 -6.82
N MET A 137 -13.20 -2.05 -6.73
CA MET A 137 -12.81 -0.66 -6.50
C MET A 137 -13.26 -0.23 -5.10
N ILE A 138 -12.42 0.54 -4.46
CA ILE A 138 -12.74 1.22 -3.21
C ILE A 138 -12.61 2.73 -3.42
N CYS A 139 -13.26 3.48 -2.54
CA CYS A 139 -13.06 4.91 -2.43
C CYS A 139 -12.73 5.20 -0.97
N SER A 140 -11.49 5.60 -0.69
CA SER A 140 -11.05 5.94 0.67
C SER A 140 -11.42 7.38 1.05
N ASN A 141 -12.35 8.02 0.33
CA ASN A 141 -12.90 9.31 0.73
C ASN A 141 -13.72 9.11 2.01
N PHE A 142 -13.12 9.43 3.16
CA PHE A 142 -13.70 9.26 4.49
C PHE A 142 -15.02 10.05 4.72
N ASN A 143 -15.44 10.89 3.79
CA ASN A 143 -16.76 11.56 3.79
C ASN A 143 -17.89 10.78 3.11
N LEU A 144 -17.60 9.64 2.49
CA LEU A 144 -18.62 8.74 1.93
C LEU A 144 -18.53 7.39 2.64
N SER A 145 -19.67 6.92 3.15
CA SER A 145 -19.75 5.65 3.90
C SER A 145 -19.24 4.48 3.07
N VAL A 146 -18.32 3.72 3.65
CA VAL A 146 -17.58 2.59 3.09
C VAL A 146 -18.53 1.57 2.43
N PHE A 147 -18.64 1.62 1.10
CA PHE A 147 -19.13 0.53 0.26
C PHE A 147 -18.08 0.31 -0.84
N THR A 148 -17.71 -0.95 -1.06
CA THR A 148 -17.00 -1.37 -2.28
C THR A 148 -17.88 -1.02 -3.48
N LEU A 149 -17.45 -0.04 -4.28
CA LEU A 149 -18.18 0.39 -5.47
C LEU A 149 -17.65 -0.43 -6.65
N SER A 150 -18.52 -1.17 -7.34
CA SER A 150 -18.20 -1.70 -8.67
C SER A 150 -18.56 -0.66 -9.73
N THR A 151 -18.08 -0.83 -10.96
CA THR A 151 -18.48 0.02 -12.11
C THR A 151 -19.99 -0.05 -12.39
N GLU A 152 -20.64 -1.13 -11.95
CA GLU A 152 -22.09 -1.29 -11.99
C GLU A 152 -22.81 -0.34 -11.00
N ASN A 153 -22.22 -0.12 -9.81
CA ASN A 153 -22.78 0.75 -8.76
C ASN A 153 -22.49 2.25 -8.98
N GLN A 154 -21.39 2.60 -9.66
CA GLN A 154 -21.02 4.00 -9.94
C GLN A 154 -21.98 4.72 -10.90
N ASN A 155 -22.68 3.98 -11.77
CA ASN A 155 -23.68 4.56 -12.69
C ASN A 155 -24.94 5.10 -12.00
N GLN A 156 -25.15 4.78 -10.72
CA GLN A 156 -26.26 5.34 -9.93
C GLN A 156 -25.88 6.65 -9.24
N VAL A 157 -24.60 6.87 -8.92
CA VAL A 157 -24.13 8.06 -8.17
C VAL A 157 -23.96 9.28 -9.09
N ASN A 158 -23.65 9.07 -10.37
CA ASN A 158 -23.52 10.14 -11.38
C ASN A 158 -24.87 10.57 -12.01
N ARG A 159 -26.01 10.28 -11.36
CA ARG A 159 -27.37 10.71 -11.76
C ARG A 159 -28.04 11.66 -10.76
N LEU A 160 -27.28 12.22 -9.82
CA LEU A 160 -27.68 13.34 -8.97
C LEU A 160 -26.82 14.56 -9.30
#